data_AF-A0A3D0G258-F1
#
_entry.id   AF-A0A3D0G258-F1
#
_cell.length_a   1.000
_cell.length_b   1.000
_cell.length_c   1.000
_cell.angle_alpha   90.00
_cell.angle_beta   90.00
_cell.angle_gamma   90.00
#
_symmetry.space_group_name_H-M   'P 1'
#
loop_
_entity.id
_entity.type
_entity.pdbx_description
1 polymer ?
#
loop_
_entity_poly.entity_id
_entity_poly.type
_entity_poly.pdbx_seq_one_letter_code
_entity_poly.pdbx_strand_id
1 'polypeptide(L)'
;SMAVVIIMVFLFWVFIAHMVFALFLGLMPMTNILTDPAHTILTASGLKMLGFGSLVGLAFAYVLFSLTVVSLPLLLDKELDFITAMILSWQFVAKNRGVMIVWGIVISVSLFVAMIPAFLGLLVVLPILGHATWHLYQRALIHPA
;
A
#
# COMPACT_ATOMS: atom_id res chain seq x y z
N SER A 1 -6.09 -18.90 -1.83
CA SER A 1 -4.89 -18.30 -2.46
C SER A 1 -4.84 -16.81 -2.13
N MET A 2 -3.76 -16.34 -1.51
CA MET A 2 -3.58 -14.93 -1.12
C MET A 2 -3.74 -13.95 -2.29
N ALA A 3 -3.30 -14.34 -3.48
CA ALA A 3 -3.35 -13.49 -4.67
C ALA A 3 -4.78 -13.03 -5.00
N VAL A 4 -5.77 -13.91 -4.83
CA VAL A 4 -7.18 -13.59 -5.13
C VAL A 4 -7.69 -12.47 -4.22
N VAL A 5 -7.32 -12.51 -2.93
CA VAL A 5 -7.72 -11.47 -1.95
C VAL A 5 -7.08 -10.13 -2.31
N ILE A 6 -5.79 -10.14 -2.63
CA ILE A 6 -5.06 -8.93 -3.05
C ILE A 6 -5.68 -8.33 -4.32
N ILE A 7 -5.98 -9.15 -5.32
CA ILE A 7 -6.62 -8.72 -6.57
C ILE A 7 -8.01 -8.13 -6.28
N MET A 8 -8.82 -8.76 -5.43
CA MET A 8 -10.14 -8.26 -5.07
C MET A 8 -10.07 -6.87 -4.42
N VAL A 9 -9.17 -6.69 -3.45
CA VAL A 9 -8.94 -5.39 -2.78
C VAL A 9 -8.44 -4.36 -3.79
N PHE A 10 -7.54 -4.74 -4.69
CA PHE A 10 -7.03 -3.88 -5.75
C PHE A 10 -8.14 -3.42 -6.71
N LEU A 11 -9.00 -4.34 -7.18
CA LEU A 11 -10.11 -3.99 -8.07
C LEU A 11 -11.10 -3.04 -7.39
N PHE A 12 -11.39 -3.27 -6.11
CA PHE A 12 -12.24 -2.37 -5.34
C PHE A 12 -11.59 -0.99 -5.16
N TRP A 13 -10.28 -0.94 -4.93
CA TRP A 13 -9.53 0.32 -4.89
C TRP A 13 -9.57 1.06 -6.24
N VAL A 14 -9.38 0.37 -7.37
CA VAL A 14 -9.47 0.95 -8.71
C VAL A 14 -10.86 1.55 -8.95
N PHE A 15 -11.91 0.84 -8.55
CA PHE A 15 -13.28 1.34 -8.66
C PHE A 15 -13.48 2.64 -7.86
N ILE A 16 -13.01 2.68 -6.61
CA ILE A 16 -13.09 3.89 -5.79
C ILE A 16 -12.23 5.02 -6.38
N ALA A 17 -11.03 4.74 -6.91
CA ALA A 17 -10.19 5.74 -7.54
C ALA A 17 -10.89 6.42 -8.73
N HIS A 18 -11.59 5.65 -9.57
CA HIS A 18 -12.40 6.20 -10.66
C HIS A 18 -13.56 7.05 -10.15
N MET A 19 -14.23 6.62 -9.08
CA MET A 19 -15.30 7.38 -8.47
C MET A 19 -14.79 8.71 -7.91
N VAL A 20 -13.66 8.72 -7.20
CA VAL A 20 -13.02 9.95 -6.70
C VAL A 20 -12.68 10.88 -7.86
N PHE A 21 -12.06 10.35 -8.92
CA PHE A 21 -11.74 11.14 -10.10
C PHE A 21 -13.00 11.78 -10.72
N ALA A 22 -14.06 10.99 -10.91
CA ALA A 22 -15.33 11.47 -11.48
C ALA A 22 -16.03 12.51 -10.60
N LEU A 23 -16.01 12.33 -9.27
CA LEU A 23 -16.66 13.25 -8.33
C LEU A 23 -16.00 14.64 -8.31
N PHE A 24 -14.68 14.71 -8.41
CA PHE A 24 -13.95 15.98 -8.30
C PHE A 24 -13.63 16.63 -9.65
N LEU A 25 -13.33 15.84 -10.68
CA LEU A 25 -12.91 16.36 -11.99
C LEU A 25 -13.93 16.10 -13.11
N GLY A 26 -15.01 15.34 -12.86
CA GLY A 26 -16.00 14.98 -13.90
C GLY A 26 -16.82 16.15 -14.45
N LEU A 27 -16.88 17.28 -13.75
CA LEU A 27 -17.56 18.50 -14.19
C LEU A 27 -16.60 19.53 -14.82
N MET A 28 -15.29 19.26 -14.85
CA MET A 28 -14.35 20.17 -15.50
C MET A 28 -14.48 20.09 -17.02
N PRO A 29 -14.28 21.21 -17.74
CA PRO A 29 -14.20 21.19 -19.19
C PRO A 29 -13.20 20.12 -19.63
N MET A 30 -13.55 19.29 -20.61
CA MET A 30 -12.66 18.31 -21.25
C MET A 30 -11.56 19.02 -22.08
N THR A 31 -10.92 20.05 -21.53
CA THR A 31 -9.62 20.52 -22.02
C THR A 31 -8.61 19.49 -21.56
N ASN A 32 -7.92 18.87 -22.52
CA ASN A 32 -7.02 17.75 -22.28
C ASN A 32 -6.19 17.95 -21.01
N ILE A 33 -6.35 17.05 -20.03
CA ILE A 33 -5.49 16.96 -18.83
C ILE A 33 -4.02 16.76 -19.26
N LEU A 34 -3.83 16.26 -20.49
CA LEU A 34 -2.54 16.10 -21.17
C LEU A 34 -1.92 17.41 -21.68
N THR A 35 -2.70 18.49 -21.85
CA THR A 35 -2.19 19.78 -22.37
C THR A 35 -1.60 20.64 -21.27
N ASP A 36 -2.17 20.61 -20.05
CA ASP A 36 -1.62 21.30 -18.88
C ASP A 36 -1.96 20.58 -17.55
N PRO A 37 -1.27 19.46 -17.25
CA PRO A 37 -1.53 18.70 -16.04
C PRO A 37 -1.24 19.50 -14.77
N ALA A 38 -0.25 20.40 -14.79
CA ALA A 38 0.09 21.22 -13.63
C ALA A 38 -1.08 22.16 -13.26
N HIS A 39 -1.71 22.78 -14.26
CA HIS A 39 -2.84 23.68 -14.04
C HIS A 39 -4.10 22.95 -13.54
N THR A 40 -4.39 21.74 -14.04
CA THR A 40 -5.54 20.95 -13.56
C THR A 40 -5.36 20.46 -12.12
N ILE A 41 -4.17 20.02 -11.75
CA ILE A 41 -3.89 19.45 -10.42
C ILE A 41 -3.85 20.54 -9.34
N LEU A 42 -3.30 21.73 -9.66
CA LEU A 42 -3.19 22.85 -8.72
C LEU A 42 -4.50 23.63 -8.51
N THR A 43 -5.55 23.32 -9.28
CA THR A 43 -6.89 23.88 -9.07
C THR A 43 -7.49 23.40 -7.75
N ALA A 44 -8.36 24.19 -7.11
CA ALA A 44 -9.00 23.83 -5.84
C ALA A 44 -9.70 22.45 -5.86
N SER A 45 -10.31 22.08 -6.99
CA SER A 45 -10.91 20.75 -7.18
C SER A 45 -9.86 19.64 -7.28
N GLY A 46 -8.75 19.89 -7.99
CA GLY A 46 -7.62 18.96 -8.10
C GLY A 46 -6.94 18.70 -6.76
N LEU A 47 -6.73 19.73 -5.96
CA LEU A 47 -6.13 19.60 -4.63
C LEU A 47 -7.04 18.85 -3.64
N LYS A 48 -8.36 19.10 -3.70
CA LYS A 48 -9.36 18.33 -2.94
C LYS A 48 -9.39 16.87 -3.37
N MET A 49 -9.32 16.59 -4.67
CA MET A 49 -9.22 15.24 -5.21
C MET A 49 -7.97 14.52 -4.69
N LEU A 50 -6.80 15.18 -4.75
CA LEU A 50 -5.56 14.60 -4.24
C LEU A 50 -5.66 14.31 -2.74
N GLY A 51 -6.12 15.27 -1.93
CA GLY A 51 -6.27 15.07 -0.50
C GLY A 51 -7.21 13.90 -0.16
N PHE A 52 -8.41 13.88 -0.76
CA PHE A 52 -9.37 12.81 -0.52
C PHE A 52 -8.89 11.46 -1.06
N GLY A 53 -8.36 11.43 -2.28
CA GLY A 53 -7.81 10.22 -2.91
C GLY A 53 -6.62 9.65 -2.13
N SER A 54 -5.73 10.49 -1.61
CA SER A 54 -4.63 10.06 -0.74
C SER A 54 -5.12 9.49 0.59
N LEU A 55 -6.15 10.08 1.22
CA LEU A 55 -6.72 9.53 2.46
C LEU A 55 -7.35 8.15 2.24
N VAL A 56 -8.12 8.01 1.18
CA VAL A 56 -8.71 6.72 0.79
C VAL A 56 -7.61 5.72 0.46
N GLY A 57 -6.63 6.10 -0.36
CA GLY A 57 -5.49 5.27 -0.70
C GLY A 57 -4.70 4.81 0.52
N LEU A 58 -4.48 5.70 1.50
CA LEU A 58 -3.83 5.37 2.77
C LEU A 58 -4.62 4.31 3.54
N ALA A 59 -5.95 4.42 3.62
CA ALA A 59 -6.79 3.42 4.28
C ALA A 59 -6.66 2.04 3.61
N PHE A 60 -6.73 1.99 2.27
CA PHE A 60 -6.54 0.74 1.52
C PHE A 60 -5.13 0.17 1.68
N ALA A 61 -4.10 1.02 1.62
CA ALA A 61 -2.72 0.62 1.81
C ALA A 61 -2.51 0.03 3.21
N TYR A 62 -3.08 0.66 4.25
CA TYR A 62 -3.00 0.16 5.62
C TYR A 62 -3.67 -1.21 5.78
N VAL A 63 -4.88 -1.38 5.22
CA VAL A 63 -5.59 -2.67 5.26
C VAL A 63 -4.79 -3.74 4.54
N LEU A 64 -4.35 -3.47 3.31
CA LEU A 64 -3.61 -4.44 2.50
C LEU A 64 -2.28 -4.81 3.15
N PHE A 65 -1.54 -3.82 3.68
CA PHE A 65 -0.31 -4.04 4.43
C PHE A 65 -0.56 -4.92 5.65
N SER A 66 -1.60 -4.62 6.44
CA SER A 66 -1.94 -5.38 7.64
C SER A 66 -2.27 -6.84 7.34
N LEU A 67 -2.86 -7.11 6.18
CA LEU A 67 -3.22 -8.47 5.74
C LEU A 67 -2.06 -9.24 5.12
N THR A 68 -0.95 -8.60 4.72
CA THR A 68 0.07 -9.26 3.88
C THR A 68 1.47 -9.30 4.48
N VAL A 69 1.82 -8.35 5.36
CA VAL A 69 3.20 -8.15 5.84
C VAL A 69 3.83 -9.39 6.47
N VAL A 70 3.04 -10.22 7.16
CA VAL A 70 3.49 -11.45 7.82
C VAL A 70 2.89 -12.71 7.20
N SER A 71 1.79 -12.59 6.45
CA SER A 71 1.10 -13.76 5.90
C SER A 71 1.92 -14.52 4.88
N LEU A 72 2.66 -13.82 4.01
CA LEU A 72 3.52 -14.47 3.01
C LEU A 72 4.65 -15.32 3.63
N PRO A 73 5.51 -14.79 4.52
CA PRO A 73 6.54 -15.61 5.16
C PRO A 73 5.95 -16.70 6.04
N LEU A 74 4.80 -16.44 6.70
CA LEU A 74 4.11 -17.45 7.50
C LEU A 74 3.63 -18.64 6.66
N LEU A 75 3.09 -18.39 5.47
CA LEU A 75 2.67 -19.45 4.54
C LEU A 75 3.85 -20.22 3.93
N LEU A 76 5.03 -19.60 3.86
CA LEU A 76 6.26 -20.26 3.39
C LEU A 76 6.92 -21.11 4.48
N ASP A 77 6.86 -20.67 5.74
CA ASP A 77 7.46 -21.37 6.88
C ASP A 77 6.53 -22.41 7.52
N LYS A 78 5.21 -22.23 7.38
CA LYS A 78 4.19 -23.07 8.03
C LYS A 78 3.11 -23.46 7.04
N GLU A 79 2.70 -24.73 7.06
CA GLU A 79 1.57 -25.24 6.28
C GLU A 79 0.24 -24.83 6.93
N LEU A 80 -0.10 -23.55 6.83
CA LEU A 80 -1.34 -22.97 7.36
C LEU A 80 -2.27 -22.53 6.23
N ASP A 81 -3.57 -22.46 6.53
CA ASP A 81 -4.51 -21.84 5.60
C ASP A 81 -4.27 -20.33 5.47
N PHE A 82 -4.48 -19.80 4.26
CA PHE A 82 -4.23 -18.40 3.96
C PHE A 82 -5.16 -17.46 4.73
N ILE A 83 -6.38 -17.88 5.09
CA ILE A 83 -7.29 -17.07 5.92
C ILE A 83 -6.72 -16.93 7.32
N THR A 84 -6.27 -18.04 7.93
CA THR A 84 -5.62 -18.02 9.25
C THR A 84 -4.37 -17.14 9.23
N ALA A 85 -3.55 -17.23 8.18
CA ALA A 85 -2.36 -16.40 8.05
C ALA A 85 -2.66 -14.90 7.95
N MET A 86 -3.75 -14.51 7.27
CA MET A 86 -4.20 -13.11 7.21
C MET A 86 -4.70 -12.60 8.57
N ILE A 87 -5.48 -13.42 9.28
CA ILE A 87 -5.99 -13.06 10.61
C ILE A 87 -4.82 -12.84 11.58
N LEU A 88 -3.82 -13.73 11.57
CA LEU A 88 -2.63 -13.60 12.39
C LEU A 88 -1.82 -12.35 12.03
N SER A 89 -1.66 -12.04 10.74
CA SER A 89 -0.99 -10.81 10.30
C SER A 89 -1.73 -9.55 10.78
N TRP A 90 -3.06 -9.53 10.66
CA TRP A 90 -3.88 -8.43 11.16
C TRP A 90 -3.73 -8.25 12.68
N GLN A 91 -3.83 -9.34 13.44
CA GLN A 91 -3.66 -9.31 14.90
C GLN A 91 -2.25 -8.85 15.29
N PHE A 92 -1.23 -9.29 14.56
CA PHE A 92 0.16 -8.86 14.77
C PHE A 92 0.33 -7.35 14.58
N VAL A 93 -0.23 -6.80 13.51
CA VAL A 93 -0.21 -5.34 13.26
C VAL A 93 -1.03 -4.59 14.29
N ALA A 94 -2.22 -5.10 14.64
CA ALA A 94 -3.10 -4.50 15.65
C ALA A 94 -2.50 -4.50 17.06
N LYS A 95 -1.63 -5.47 17.40
CA LYS A 95 -0.90 -5.52 18.67
C LYS A 95 0.32 -4.59 18.68
N ASN A 96 0.96 -4.39 17.53
CA ASN A 96 2.20 -3.61 17.38
C ASN A 96 2.02 -2.33 16.54
N ARG A 97 0.88 -1.64 16.68
CA ARG A 97 0.45 -0.56 15.76
C ARG A 97 1.51 0.51 15.55
N GLY A 98 2.13 0.99 16.64
CA GLY A 98 3.13 2.06 16.55
C GLY A 98 4.33 1.66 15.68
N VAL A 99 4.92 0.51 15.96
CA VAL A 99 6.08 -0.01 15.21
C VAL A 99 5.70 -0.31 13.76
N MET A 100 4.51 -0.89 13.54
CA MET A 100 4.06 -1.28 12.21
C MET A 100 3.65 -0.11 11.33
N ILE A 101 3.12 0.98 11.92
CA ILE A 101 2.88 2.24 11.20
C ILE A 101 4.22 2.86 10.78
N VAL A 102 5.20 2.91 11.69
CA VAL A 102 6.55 3.40 11.35
C VAL A 102 7.16 2.56 10.23
N TRP A 103 7.04 1.24 10.32
CA TRP A 103 7.52 0.33 9.28
C TRP A 103 6.83 0.58 7.93
N GLY A 104 5.50 0.75 7.93
CA GLY A 104 4.75 1.12 6.73
C GLY A 104 5.22 2.45 6.13
N ILE A 105 5.47 3.47 6.94
CA ILE A 105 6.02 4.76 6.49
C ILE A 105 7.41 4.58 5.87
N VAL A 106 8.30 3.79 6.51
CA VAL A 106 9.63 3.50 5.98
C VAL A 106 9.54 2.84 4.60
N ILE A 107 8.65 1.86 4.44
CA ILE A 107 8.39 1.22 3.14
C ILE A 107 7.90 2.26 2.13
N SER A 108 6.87 3.04 2.45
CA SER A 108 6.28 4.02 1.53
C SER A 108 7.29 5.09 1.09
N VAL A 109 8.07 5.65 2.03
CA VAL A 109 9.08 6.68 1.72
C VAL A 109 10.22 6.08 0.90
N SER A 110 10.70 4.88 1.25
CA SER A 110 11.79 4.22 0.51
C SER A 110 11.38 3.91 -0.91
N LEU A 111 10.15 3.40 -1.12
CA LEU A 111 9.60 3.15 -2.46
C LEU A 111 9.43 4.45 -3.26
N PHE A 112 8.91 5.50 -2.63
CA PHE A 112 8.73 6.80 -3.29
C PHE A 112 10.07 7.39 -3.75
N VAL A 113 11.09 7.37 -2.89
CA VAL A 113 12.44 7.85 -3.23
C VAL A 113 13.06 6.98 -4.32
N ALA A 114 12.86 5.66 -4.26
CA ALA A 114 13.38 4.72 -5.26
C ALA A 114 12.76 4.88 -6.65
N MET A 115 11.56 5.47 -6.75
CA MET A 115 10.89 5.76 -8.02
C MET A 115 11.48 7.00 -8.73
N ILE A 116 12.09 7.95 -8.00
CA ILE A 116 12.67 9.19 -8.54
C ILE A 116 13.66 8.93 -9.71
N PRO A 117 14.65 8.01 -9.60
CA PRO A 117 15.57 7.72 -10.70
C PRO A 117 14.93 6.78 -11.74
N ALA A 118 13.78 7.17 -12.30
CA ALA A 118 13.03 6.39 -13.29
C ALA A 118 12.83 4.92 -12.87
N PHE A 119 12.43 4.70 -11.61
CA PHE A 119 12.20 3.37 -11.03
C PHE A 119 13.44 2.46 -10.87
N LEU A 120 14.64 2.90 -11.28
CA LEU A 120 15.87 2.10 -11.15
C LEU A 120 16.22 1.79 -9.68
N GLY A 121 15.87 2.68 -8.76
CA GLY A 121 16.10 2.48 -7.33
C GLY A 121 15.34 1.27 -6.76
N LEU A 122 14.23 0.86 -7.40
CA LEU A 122 13.46 -0.30 -6.96
C LEU A 122 14.24 -1.61 -7.06
N LEU A 123 15.20 -1.72 -8.00
CA LEU A 123 16.07 -2.89 -8.11
C LEU A 123 16.90 -3.14 -6.85
N VAL A 124 17.17 -2.07 -6.08
CA VAL A 124 17.94 -2.13 -4.84
C VAL A 124 17.01 -2.17 -3.62
N VAL A 125 15.99 -1.32 -3.60
CA VAL A 125 15.09 -1.18 -2.45
C VAL A 125 14.21 -2.41 -2.25
N LEU A 126 13.72 -3.05 -3.33
CA LEU A 126 12.86 -4.23 -3.19
C LEU A 126 13.56 -5.42 -2.51
N PRO A 127 14.78 -5.83 -2.92
CA PRO A 127 15.53 -6.87 -2.19
C PRO A 127 15.78 -6.53 -0.72
N ILE A 128 16.16 -5.28 -0.42
CA ILE A 128 16.44 -4.83 0.94
C ILE A 128 15.18 -4.91 1.81
N LEU A 129 14.04 -4.39 1.32
CA LEU A 129 12.78 -4.44 2.05
C LEU A 129 12.28 -5.88 2.23
N GLY A 130 12.49 -6.75 1.24
CA GLY A 130 12.20 -8.18 1.36
C GLY A 130 12.99 -8.84 2.49
N HIS A 131 14.31 -8.64 2.51
CA HIS A 131 15.16 -9.13 3.59
C HIS A 131 14.78 -8.52 4.95
N ALA A 132 14.54 -7.22 5.02
CA ALA A 132 14.19 -6.56 6.27
C ALA A 132 12.84 -7.05 6.83
N THR A 133 11.85 -7.27 5.96
CA THR A 133 10.54 -7.83 6.34
C THR A 133 10.68 -9.28 6.81
N TRP A 134 11.55 -10.07 6.17
CA TRP A 134 11.88 -11.43 6.63
C TRP A 134 12.51 -11.42 8.04
N HIS A 135 13.46 -10.53 8.30
CA HIS A 135 14.06 -10.40 9.63
C HIS A 135 13.06 -9.91 10.67
N LEU A 136 12.15 -9.00 10.30
CA LEU A 136 11.04 -8.57 11.15
C LEU A 136 10.15 -9.75 11.51
N TYR A 137 9.77 -10.58 10.53
CA TYR A 137 9.02 -11.81 10.74
C TYR A 137 9.74 -12.78 11.68
N GLN A 138 11.02 -13.08 11.43
CA GLN A 138 11.80 -14.00 12.26
C GLN A 138 11.90 -13.53 13.72
N ARG A 139 12.20 -12.24 13.93
CA ARG A 139 12.29 -11.67 15.28
C ARG A 139 10.94 -11.60 15.99
N ALA A 140 9.86 -11.42 15.25
CA ALA A 140 8.52 -11.28 15.82
C ALA A 140 7.84 -12.61 16.18
N LEU A 141 8.08 -13.66 15.39
CA LEU A 141 7.28 -14.90 15.45
C LEU A 141 8.09 -16.18 15.68
N ILE A 142 9.39 -16.20 15.38
CA ILE A 142 10.23 -17.40 15.53
C ILE A 142 11.03 -17.37 16.84
N HIS A 143 11.41 -16.18 17.31
CA HIS A 143 12.06 -16.00 18.61
C HIS A 143 11.18 -15.19 19.56
N PRO A 144 10.40 -15.84 20.44
CA PRO A 144 9.86 -15.13 21.60
C PRO A 144 11.04 -14.73 22.49
N ALA A 145 11.27 -13.43 22.64
CA ALA A 145 12.04 -12.93 23.78
C ALA A 145 11.23 -13.10 25.06
#